data_AF-A0A7F8RHL8-F1
#
_entry.id   AF-A0A7F8RHL8-F1
#
_cell.length_a   1.000
_cell.length_b   1.000
_cell.length_c   1.000
_cell.angle_alpha   90.00
_cell.angle_beta   90.00
_cell.angle_gamma   90.00
#
_symmetry.space_group_name_H-M   'P 1'
#
loop_
_entity.id
_entity.type
_entity.pdbx_description
1 polymer ?
#
loop_
_entity_poly.entity_id
_entity_poly.type
_entity_poly.pdbx_seq_one_letter_code
_entity_poly.pdbx_strand_id
1 'polypeptide(L)'
;MNYVCILFADDSGLPPSTVINQNDTFAKVTFKPSVVQQARIAQNGILGDFIIRYDVNREQSIGDIQVLNGYFVHYFAPKDLPPLPKNVVFVLDSSASMVGTKLRQV
;
A
#
# COMPACT_ATOMS: atom_id res chain seq x y z
N MET A 1 -16.99 13.45 1.20
CA MET A 1 -15.65 14.10 1.13
C MET A 1 -14.64 12.99 1.38
N ASN A 2 -13.73 12.75 0.44
CA ASN A 2 -12.82 11.60 0.52
C ASN A 2 -11.62 11.96 1.39
N TYR A 3 -11.47 11.30 2.54
CA TYR A 3 -10.31 11.45 3.41
C TYR A 3 -9.13 10.63 2.87
N VAL A 4 -7.93 11.21 2.76
CA VAL A 4 -6.68 10.53 2.44
C VAL A 4 -6.08 10.02 3.75
N CYS A 5 -6.04 8.70 3.91
CA CYS A 5 -5.38 8.06 5.04
C CYS A 5 -4.04 7.48 4.56
N ILE A 6 -2.94 8.03 5.03
CA ILE A 6 -1.61 7.44 4.78
C ILE A 6 -1.48 6.22 5.69
N LEU A 7 -1.33 5.05 5.09
CA LEU A 7 -1.10 3.79 5.79
C LEU A 7 0.42 3.57 5.85
N PHE A 8 0.97 3.46 7.06
CA PHE A 8 2.38 3.10 7.19
C PHE A 8 2.52 1.59 7.06
N ALA A 9 3.41 1.18 6.16
CA ALA A 9 3.91 -0.17 6.14
C ALA A 9 4.98 -0.24 7.23
N ASP A 10 4.65 -0.94 8.31
CA ASP A 10 5.55 -1.42 9.38
C ASP A 10 5.39 -0.73 10.76
N ASP A 11 5.42 -1.54 11.83
CA ASP A 11 5.32 -1.12 13.24
C ASP A 11 6.58 -0.37 13.74
N SER A 12 7.59 -0.24 12.87
CA SER A 12 8.88 0.40 13.15
C SER A 12 8.84 1.94 13.13
N GLY A 13 7.69 2.53 12.79
CA GLY A 13 7.48 3.97 12.78
C GLY A 13 8.04 4.65 11.53
N LEU A 14 7.88 5.98 11.46
CA LEU A 14 8.31 6.76 10.30
C LEU A 14 9.84 6.76 10.16
N PRO A 15 10.38 6.60 8.93
CA PRO A 15 11.80 6.80 8.70
C PRO A 15 12.25 8.19 9.18
N PRO A 16 13.45 8.31 9.77
CA PRO A 16 13.92 9.58 10.31
C PRO A 16 13.97 10.67 9.25
N SER A 17 13.57 11.90 9.61
CA SER A 17 13.45 13.04 8.69
C SER A 17 12.31 12.94 7.67
N THR A 18 11.34 12.06 7.93
CA THR A 18 10.07 12.06 7.20
C THR A 18 9.11 13.01 7.90
N VAL A 19 8.62 14.01 7.16
CA VAL A 19 7.57 14.93 7.59
C VAL A 19 6.34 14.70 6.73
N ILE A 20 5.19 14.62 7.38
CA ILE A 20 3.91 14.40 6.72
C ILE A 20 3.01 15.59 7.01
N ASN A 21 2.57 16.22 5.95
CA ASN A 21 1.54 17.26 6.01
C ASN A 21 0.32 16.73 5.27
N GLN A 22 -0.79 16.58 5.99
CA GLN A 22 -2.02 16.02 5.44
C GLN A 22 -3.24 16.83 5.88
N ASN A 23 -4.22 16.88 5.00
CA ASN A 23 -5.59 17.27 5.28
C ASN A 23 -6.52 16.20 4.68
N ASP A 24 -7.83 16.46 4.71
CA ASP A 24 -8.82 15.48 4.26
C ASP A 24 -8.56 15.02 2.82
N THR A 25 -8.28 15.90 1.87
CA THR A 25 -8.16 15.50 0.45
C THR A 25 -6.72 15.45 -0.06
N PHE A 26 -5.74 15.74 0.78
CA PHE A 26 -4.36 15.96 0.37
C PHE A 26 -3.37 15.40 1.37
N ALA A 27 -2.33 14.75 0.85
CA ALA A 27 -1.19 14.29 1.64
C ALA A 27 0.11 14.66 0.94
N LYS A 28 1.05 15.24 1.69
CA LYS A 28 2.42 15.52 1.27
C LYS A 28 3.40 14.85 2.21
N VAL A 29 4.11 13.86 1.69
CA VAL A 29 5.20 13.19 2.37
C VAL A 29 6.52 13.81 1.92
N THR A 30 7.33 14.29 2.87
CA THR A 30 8.66 14.86 2.61
C THR A 30 9.71 14.07 3.36
N PHE A 31 10.60 13.40 2.64
CA PHE A 31 11.75 12.71 3.21
C PHE A 31 13.03 13.46 2.84
N LYS A 32 13.71 14.04 3.83
CA LYS A 32 14.92 14.87 3.61
C LYS A 32 16.01 14.53 4.63
N PRO A 33 16.66 13.35 4.53
CA PRO A 33 17.72 12.96 5.46
C PRO A 33 18.99 13.78 5.20
N SER A 34 19.61 14.29 6.26
CA SER A 34 20.95 14.90 6.21
C SER A 34 22.03 13.87 5.92
N VAL A 35 23.22 14.30 5.50
CA VAL A 35 24.37 13.40 5.25
C VAL A 35 24.70 12.54 6.48
N VAL A 36 24.62 13.11 7.69
CA VAL A 36 24.85 12.38 8.95
C VAL A 36 23.78 11.30 9.17
N GLN A 37 22.51 11.59 8.84
CA GLN A 37 21.43 10.61 8.95
C GLN A 37 21.53 9.53 7.88
N GLN A 38 21.93 9.87 6.65
CA GLN A 38 22.17 8.89 5.59
C GLN A 38 23.26 7.90 5.99
N ALA A 39 24.39 8.39 6.53
CA ALA A 39 25.48 7.54 7.01
C ALA A 39 25.07 6.60 8.17
N ARG A 40 24.05 6.97 8.96
CA ARG A 40 23.48 6.11 10.01
C ARG A 40 22.49 5.07 9.46
N ILE A 41 21.78 5.39 8.37
CA ILE A 41 20.82 4.49 7.72
C ILE A 41 21.56 3.42 6.92
N ALA A 42 22.56 3.83 6.12
CA ALA A 42 23.53 2.90 5.58
C ALA A 42 24.88 3.60 5.37
N GLN A 43 25.95 2.93 5.77
CA GLN A 43 27.32 3.46 5.70
C GLN A 43 27.77 3.78 4.25
N ASN A 44 27.08 3.24 3.24
CA ASN A 44 27.38 3.42 1.81
C ASN A 44 26.30 4.18 1.02
N GLY A 45 25.30 4.82 1.68
CA GLY A 45 24.21 5.56 1.00
C GLY A 45 22.81 5.13 1.45
N ILE A 46 21.78 5.41 0.64
CA ILE A 46 20.41 4.94 0.91
C ILE A 46 20.26 3.53 0.32
N LEU A 47 20.10 2.53 1.18
CA LEU A 47 19.88 1.14 0.77
C LEU A 47 18.51 0.67 1.29
N GLY A 48 17.50 0.67 0.42
CA GLY A 48 16.16 0.18 0.75
C GLY A 48 15.04 0.87 -0.02
N ASP A 49 13.82 0.37 0.17
CA ASP A 49 12.62 0.93 -0.45
C ASP A 49 11.99 2.00 0.44
N PHE A 50 11.60 3.13 -0.15
CA PHE A 50 10.76 4.13 0.50
C PHE A 50 9.32 3.98 0.04
N ILE A 51 8.55 3.17 0.77
CA ILE A 51 7.19 2.77 0.39
C ILE A 51 6.17 3.68 1.08
N ILE A 52 5.38 4.40 0.28
CA ILE A 52 4.21 5.13 0.75
C ILE A 52 2.97 4.30 0.40
N ARG A 53 2.17 3.92 1.40
CA ARG A 53 0.85 3.35 1.17
C ARG A 53 -0.19 4.37 1.61
N TYR A 54 -1.29 4.45 0.88
CA TYR A 54 -2.43 5.25 1.29
C TYR A 54 -3.70 4.53 0.89
N ASP A 55 -4.76 4.83 1.61
CA ASP A 55 -6.12 4.48 1.22
C ASP A 55 -7.00 5.72 1.33
N VAL A 56 -8.11 5.71 0.61
CA VAL A 56 -9.14 6.76 0.70
C VAL A 56 -10.31 6.27 1.53
N ASN A 57 -10.94 7.16 2.28
CA ASN A 57 -12.18 6.81 2.95
C ASN A 57 -13.28 6.56 1.92
N ARG A 58 -14.04 5.48 2.12
CA ARG A 58 -15.07 4.97 1.20
C ARG A 58 -16.39 4.93 1.97
N GLU A 59 -17.02 6.08 2.17
CA GLU A 59 -18.25 6.19 2.97
C GLU A 59 -19.51 5.73 2.21
N GLN A 60 -19.47 5.72 0.87
CA GLN A 60 -20.63 5.40 0.04
C GLN A 60 -20.63 3.92 -0.37
N SER A 61 -21.73 3.23 -0.05
CA SER A 61 -21.95 1.81 -0.39
C SER A 61 -22.00 1.55 -1.90
N ILE A 62 -22.31 2.56 -2.71
CA ILE A 62 -22.45 2.48 -4.18
C ILE A 62 -21.18 2.99 -4.92
N GLY A 63 -20.14 3.36 -4.17
CA GLY A 63 -18.90 3.93 -4.73
C GLY A 63 -18.95 5.46 -4.90
N ASP A 64 -17.90 6.03 -5.50
CA ASP A 64 -17.74 7.47 -5.74
C ASP A 64 -17.65 7.78 -7.24
N ILE A 65 -18.34 8.82 -7.70
CA ILE A 65 -18.37 9.22 -9.12
C ILE A 65 -17.81 10.64 -9.24
N GLN A 66 -16.73 10.78 -10.02
CA GLN A 66 -16.12 12.06 -10.33
C GLN A 66 -16.36 12.41 -11.80
N VAL A 67 -16.79 13.63 -12.08
CA VAL A 67 -17.08 14.12 -13.44
C VAL A 67 -16.23 15.35 -13.72
N LEU A 68 -15.50 15.35 -14.82
CA LEU A 68 -14.69 16.48 -15.26
C LEU A 68 -14.64 16.55 -16.79
N ASN A 69 -14.95 17.72 -17.35
CA ASN A 69 -14.88 18.01 -18.79
C ASN A 69 -15.62 17.00 -19.69
N GLY A 70 -16.77 16.49 -19.25
CA GLY A 70 -17.57 15.52 -20.00
C GLY A 70 -17.10 14.06 -19.87
N TYR A 71 -16.06 13.80 -19.08
CA TYR A 71 -15.59 12.46 -18.72
C TYR A 71 -15.95 12.15 -17.28
N PHE A 72 -16.07 10.86 -16.96
CA PHE A 72 -16.32 10.41 -15.59
C PHE A 72 -15.44 9.22 -15.21
N VAL A 73 -15.18 9.10 -13.90
CA VAL A 73 -14.56 7.93 -13.28
C VAL A 73 -15.48 7.45 -12.15
N HIS A 74 -15.76 6.15 -12.12
CA HIS A 74 -16.55 5.51 -11.06
C HIS A 74 -15.68 4.57 -10.25
N TYR A 75 -15.43 4.92 -9.00
CA TYR A 75 -14.66 4.12 -8.03
C TYR A 75 -15.62 3.26 -7.21
N PHE A 76 -15.61 1.93 -7.41
CA PHE A 76 -16.50 1.00 -6.71
C PHE A 76 -15.71 -0.03 -5.89
N ALA A 77 -15.73 0.13 -4.56
CA ALA A 77 -15.07 -0.76 -3.60
C ALA A 77 -15.78 -0.75 -2.23
N PRO A 78 -16.95 -1.40 -2.11
CA PRO A 78 -17.70 -1.48 -0.86
C PRO A 78 -16.93 -2.27 0.21
N LYS A 79 -16.91 -1.77 1.46
CA LYS A 79 -16.12 -2.36 2.56
C LYS A 79 -16.83 -3.48 3.32
N ASP A 80 -18.16 -3.42 3.43
CA ASP A 80 -18.92 -4.26 4.38
C ASP A 80 -19.75 -5.36 3.70
N LEU A 81 -19.27 -5.90 2.58
CA LEU A 81 -19.93 -7.04 1.94
C LEU A 81 -19.56 -8.34 2.65
N PRO A 82 -20.53 -9.21 2.99
CA PRO A 82 -20.21 -10.52 3.54
C PRO A 82 -19.39 -11.34 2.52
N PRO A 83 -18.39 -12.11 2.97
CA PRO A 83 -17.65 -13.00 2.09
C PRO A 83 -18.60 -13.93 1.34
N LEU A 84 -18.48 -13.98 0.02
CA LEU A 84 -19.28 -14.91 -0.78
C LEU A 84 -18.68 -16.33 -0.68
N PRO A 85 -19.51 -17.36 -0.44
CA PRO A 85 -19.07 -18.74 -0.54
C PRO A 85 -18.48 -19.00 -1.94
N LYS A 86 -17.27 -19.55 -1.99
CA LYS A 86 -16.58 -19.88 -3.22
C LYS A 86 -15.88 -21.23 -3.09
N ASN A 87 -15.92 -22.02 -4.14
CA ASN A 87 -15.15 -23.25 -4.23
C ASN A 87 -13.76 -22.92 -4.77
N VAL A 88 -12.72 -23.18 -3.97
CA VAL A 88 -11.32 -22.95 -4.35
C VAL A 88 -10.63 -24.29 -4.50
N VAL A 89 -10.07 -24.56 -5.68
CA VAL A 89 -9.29 -25.77 -5.96
C VAL A 89 -7.85 -25.36 -6.24
N PHE A 90 -6.91 -25.92 -5.49
CA PHE A 90 -5.48 -25.74 -5.73
C PHE A 90 -4.96 -26.92 -6.55
N VAL A 91 -4.37 -26.62 -7.71
CA VAL A 91 -3.70 -27.62 -8.54
C VAL A 91 -2.22 -27.26 -8.52
N LEU A 92 -1.43 -28.11 -7.89
CA LEU A 92 -0.02 -27.87 -7.60
C LEU A 92 0.83 -28.91 -8.32
N ASP A 93 1.92 -28.46 -8.94
CA ASP A 93 2.92 -29.36 -9.49
C ASP A 93 3.72 -30.00 -8.36
N SER A 94 3.86 -31.32 -8.41
CA SER A 94 4.69 -32.12 -7.49
C SER A 94 5.80 -32.87 -8.22
N SER A 95 6.15 -32.42 -9.43
CA SER A 95 7.24 -32.99 -10.22
C SER A 95 8.57 -32.91 -9.49
N ALA A 96 9.55 -33.70 -9.94
CA ALA A 96 10.90 -33.67 -9.38
C ALA A 96 11.59 -32.28 -9.44
N SER A 97 11.16 -31.40 -10.35
CA SER A 97 11.70 -30.03 -10.47
C SER A 97 11.32 -29.12 -9.29
N MET A 98 10.31 -29.52 -8.52
CA MET A 98 9.83 -28.82 -7.33
C MET A 98 10.64 -29.19 -6.08
N VAL A 99 11.49 -30.21 -6.13
CA VAL A 99 12.28 -30.67 -4.98
C VAL A 99 13.11 -29.53 -4.38
N GLY A 100 13.13 -29.46 -3.05
CA GLY A 100 13.85 -28.44 -2.29
C GLY A 100 12.94 -27.30 -1.84
N THR A 101 13.45 -26.07 -1.89
CA THR A 101 12.78 -24.90 -1.32
C THR A 101 11.40 -24.64 -1.92
N LYS A 102 11.21 -24.92 -3.22
CA LYS A 102 9.93 -24.68 -3.91
C LYS A 102 8.81 -25.52 -3.31
N LEU A 103 9.00 -26.84 -3.18
CA LEU A 103 7.99 -27.73 -2.58
C LEU A 103 7.79 -27.45 -1.09
N ARG A 104 8.80 -26.96 -0.36
CA ARG A 104 8.68 -26.60 1.06
C ARG A 104 7.89 -25.31 1.30
N GLN A 105 7.93 -24.37 0.35
CA GLN A 105 7.24 -23.08 0.44
C GLN A 105 5.78 -23.14 -0.03
N VAL A 106 5.42 -24.20 -0.77
CA VAL A 106 4.05 -24.56 -1.14
C VAL A 106 3.36 -25.21 0.06
#